data_AF-A0A944UFT7-F1
#
_entry.id   AF-A0A944UFT7-F1
#
_cell.length_a   1.000
_cell.length_b   1.000
_cell.length_c   1.000
_cell.angle_alpha   90.00
_cell.angle_beta   90.00
_cell.angle_gamma   90.00
#
_symmetry.space_group_name_H-M   'P 1'
#
loop_
_entity.id
_entity.type
_entity.pdbx_description
1 polymer ?
#
loop_
_entity_poly.entity_id
_entity_poly.type
_entity_poly.pdbx_seq_one_letter_code
_entity_poly.pdbx_strand_id
1 'polypeptide(L)'
;ETYQRLRIISEQLKQTLQSTYPVFVSQKDGVPGVTIPDSSKRILAFEGNIDSIRFVTFAPPMTASAPTTLTNEVKFYIGEHPETEQIGVIMMERDITDGNIFSRIDPRSDSIQYFLLAENAAQLKFRYYLMKKLPPQEVEGEDKNALQFSGQWVDRVSIETFKQSQASSSQKNRILDFEKTNKISLPRAVEITIGIIPQPKPGEEVEEEGLEPIFSPPIIVLLNSGMEFARPPIDKEADNEKT
;
A
#
# COMPACT_ATOMS: atom_id res chain seq x y z
N GLU A 1 10.29 -7.27 28.55
CA GLU A 1 10.58 -5.99 27.86
C GLU A 1 10.62 -6.15 26.33
N THR A 2 11.53 -6.93 25.75
CA THR A 2 11.66 -7.13 24.28
C THR A 2 10.35 -7.54 23.58
N TYR A 3 9.62 -8.52 24.12
CA TYR A 3 8.31 -8.92 23.55
C TYR A 3 7.23 -7.83 23.64
N GLN A 4 7.28 -6.97 24.66
CA GLN A 4 6.36 -5.84 24.77
C GLN A 4 6.70 -4.78 23.74
N ARG A 5 8.00 -4.48 23.52
CA ARG A 5 8.47 -3.61 22.44
C ARG A 5 8.02 -4.14 21.07
N LEU A 6 8.25 -5.43 20.79
CA LEU A 6 7.78 -6.08 19.55
C LEU A 6 6.28 -5.90 19.34
N ARG A 7 5.47 -6.09 20.39
CA ARG A 7 4.02 -5.91 20.33
C ARG A 7 3.63 -4.46 20.04
N ILE A 8 4.28 -3.48 20.65
CA ILE A 8 3.99 -2.06 20.42
C ILE A 8 4.31 -1.68 18.97
N ILE A 9 5.49 -2.04 18.47
CA ILE A 9 5.94 -1.76 17.09
C ILE A 9 4.98 -2.41 16.09
N SER A 10 4.63 -3.66 16.34
CA SER A 10 3.69 -4.45 15.57
C SER A 10 2.31 -3.79 15.46
N GLU A 11 1.73 -3.36 16.58
CA GLU A 11 0.44 -2.68 16.57
C GLU A 11 0.52 -1.29 15.93
N GLN A 12 1.61 -0.55 16.14
CA GLN A 12 1.81 0.75 15.48
C GLN A 12 1.85 0.58 13.96
N LEU A 13 2.67 -0.34 13.43
CA LEU A 13 2.73 -0.62 11.99
C LEU A 13 1.39 -1.06 11.42
N LYS A 14 0.68 -1.95 12.13
CA LYS A 14 -0.65 -2.40 11.73
C LYS A 14 -1.65 -1.24 11.69
N GLN A 15 -1.72 -0.43 12.76
CA GLN A 15 -2.62 0.72 12.83
C GLN A 15 -2.32 1.73 11.72
N THR A 16 -1.04 2.04 11.49
CA THR A 16 -0.64 2.97 10.44
C THR A 16 -0.96 2.42 9.06
N LEU A 17 -0.70 1.14 8.78
CA LEU A 17 -1.04 0.53 7.49
C LEU A 17 -2.56 0.47 7.26
N GLN A 18 -3.34 0.30 8.33
CA GLN A 18 -4.80 0.35 8.27
C GLN A 18 -5.33 1.77 8.09
N SER A 19 -4.71 2.79 8.69
CA SER A 19 -5.18 4.17 8.58
C SER A 19 -4.81 4.82 7.25
N THR A 20 -3.75 4.35 6.59
CA THR A 20 -3.20 4.97 5.38
C THR A 20 -3.72 4.32 4.08
N TYR A 21 -4.81 3.56 4.11
CA TYR A 21 -5.48 2.91 2.97
C TYR A 21 -4.90 3.18 1.56
N PRO A 22 -4.23 2.19 0.93
CA PRO A 22 -3.62 2.41 -0.37
C PRO A 22 -4.69 2.66 -1.44
N VAL A 23 -4.44 3.64 -2.32
CA VAL A 23 -5.40 4.07 -3.35
C VAL A 23 -4.85 3.91 -4.77
N PHE A 24 -5.69 4.09 -5.78
CA PHE A 24 -5.23 4.25 -7.17
C PHE A 24 -5.13 5.73 -7.51
N VAL A 25 -4.08 6.12 -8.24
CA VAL A 25 -3.82 7.52 -8.62
C VAL A 25 -3.58 7.65 -10.12
N SER A 26 -3.95 8.81 -10.66
CA SER A 26 -3.62 9.17 -12.04
C SER A 26 -2.26 9.86 -12.04
N GLN A 27 -1.30 9.34 -12.81
CA GLN A 27 0.02 9.95 -12.92
C GLN A 27 -0.09 11.24 -13.74
N LYS A 28 0.36 12.36 -13.18
CA LYS A 28 0.62 13.58 -13.98
C LYS A 28 2.04 13.44 -14.54
N ASP A 29 2.18 12.88 -15.74
CA ASP A 29 3.43 13.02 -16.49
C ASP A 29 3.57 14.50 -16.88
N GLY A 30 4.61 15.23 -16.43
CA GLY A 30 4.86 16.58 -16.96
C GLY A 30 5.94 17.41 -16.26
N VAL A 31 6.88 17.92 -17.06
CA VAL A 31 7.75 19.07 -16.74
C VAL A 31 6.86 20.29 -16.43
N PRO A 32 7.20 21.14 -15.44
CA PRO A 32 6.41 22.32 -15.11
C PRO A 32 6.17 23.20 -16.34
N GLY A 33 4.91 23.49 -16.67
CA GLY A 33 4.53 24.46 -17.71
C GLY A 33 4.05 23.89 -19.05
N VAL A 34 4.01 22.57 -19.25
CA VAL A 34 3.42 21.97 -20.46
C VAL A 34 2.05 21.38 -20.14
N THR A 35 0.99 21.95 -20.72
CA THR A 35 -0.36 21.37 -20.69
C THR A 35 -0.36 20.12 -21.56
N ILE A 36 -0.14 18.96 -20.92
CA ILE A 36 -0.20 17.66 -21.59
C ILE A 36 -1.67 17.22 -21.60
N PRO A 37 -2.20 16.74 -22.75
CA PRO A 37 -3.57 16.25 -22.83
C PRO A 37 -3.77 15.11 -21.84
N ASP A 38 -4.93 15.12 -21.17
CA ASP A 38 -5.45 14.25 -20.12
C ASP A 38 -5.18 12.75 -20.39
N SER A 39 -3.92 12.32 -20.18
CA SER A 39 -3.50 10.93 -20.38
C SER A 39 -3.81 10.19 -19.08
N SER A 40 -5.00 9.59 -19.03
CA SER A 40 -5.56 8.87 -17.87
C SER A 40 -4.84 7.54 -17.58
N LYS A 41 -3.50 7.54 -17.52
CA LYS A 41 -2.74 6.41 -17.01
C LYS A 41 -2.91 6.38 -15.50
N ARG A 42 -3.79 5.50 -15.03
CA ARG A 42 -3.87 5.15 -13.62
C ARG A 42 -2.74 4.18 -13.32
N ILE A 43 -1.90 4.54 -12.36
CA ILE A 43 -0.86 3.65 -11.84
C ILE A 43 -1.39 2.97 -10.58
N LEU A 44 -1.01 1.71 -10.39
CA LEU A 44 -1.14 1.07 -9.09
C LEU A 44 -0.32 1.92 -8.11
N ALA A 45 -0.97 2.61 -7.17
CA ALA A 45 -0.28 3.42 -6.18
C ALA A 45 0.21 2.55 -5.02
N PHE A 46 0.85 1.44 -5.36
CA PHE A 46 1.37 0.45 -4.43
C PHE A 46 2.56 -0.28 -5.06
N GLU A 47 3.68 -0.28 -4.34
CA GLU A 47 4.88 -1.05 -4.60
C GLU A 47 5.20 -1.84 -3.33
N GLY A 48 5.29 -3.17 -3.49
CA GLY A 48 5.62 -4.09 -2.42
C GLY A 48 6.93 -4.79 -2.72
N ASN A 49 7.89 -4.68 -1.81
CA ASN A 49 9.13 -5.45 -1.78
C ASN A 49 9.20 -6.27 -0.50
N ILE A 50 10.11 -7.25 -0.47
CA ILE A 50 10.25 -8.13 0.69
C ILE A 50 10.59 -7.37 1.98
N ASP A 51 11.30 -6.25 1.88
CA ASP A 51 11.88 -5.47 2.99
C ASP A 51 11.27 -4.07 3.12
N SER A 52 10.40 -3.69 2.18
CA SER A 52 9.80 -2.37 2.14
C SER A 52 8.45 -2.37 1.44
N ILE A 53 7.57 -1.48 1.87
CA ILE A 53 6.26 -1.27 1.26
C ILE A 53 6.07 0.22 1.05
N ARG A 54 5.64 0.61 -0.16
CA ARG A 54 5.50 2.00 -0.59
C ARG A 54 4.17 2.19 -1.30
N PHE A 55 3.36 3.16 -0.93
CA PHE A 55 2.05 3.37 -1.54
C PHE A 55 1.56 4.80 -1.36
N VAL A 56 0.48 5.15 -2.05
CA VAL A 56 -0.19 6.46 -1.87
C VAL A 56 -1.43 6.29 -1.01
N THR A 57 -1.66 7.27 -0.13
CA THR A 57 -2.82 7.39 0.74
C THR A 57 -3.52 8.74 0.54
N PHE A 58 -4.82 8.77 0.83
CA PHE A 58 -5.57 10.02 1.02
C PHE A 58 -5.81 10.39 2.50
N ALA A 59 -5.17 9.66 3.42
CA ALA A 59 -5.28 9.91 4.84
C ALA A 59 -4.53 11.20 5.23
N PRO A 60 -5.02 11.93 6.25
CA PRO A 60 -4.25 12.98 6.91
C PRO A 60 -2.83 12.51 7.28
N PRO A 61 -1.78 13.30 7.00
CA PRO A 61 -0.44 13.04 7.52
C PRO A 61 -0.46 12.92 9.05
N MET A 62 0.43 12.09 9.61
CA MET A 62 0.43 11.79 11.04
C MET A 62 0.61 13.04 11.94
N THR A 63 1.26 14.10 11.45
CA THR A 63 1.55 15.31 12.22
C THR A 63 0.58 16.47 11.93
N ALA A 64 -0.40 16.29 11.04
CA ALA A 64 -1.19 17.41 10.57
C ALA A 64 -2.42 17.67 11.47
N SER A 65 -2.35 18.73 12.28
CA SER A 65 -3.52 19.23 13.05
C SER A 65 -4.61 19.82 12.15
N ALA A 66 -4.24 20.30 10.96
CA ALA A 66 -5.13 20.83 9.93
C ALA A 66 -4.47 20.68 8.53
N PRO A 67 -4.49 19.47 7.94
CA PRO A 67 -3.78 19.21 6.69
C PRO A 67 -4.36 20.03 5.53
N THR A 68 -3.51 20.77 4.85
CA THR A 68 -3.81 21.40 3.56
C THR A 68 -3.67 20.41 2.40
N THR A 69 -2.95 19.32 2.61
CA THR A 69 -2.71 18.27 1.63
C THR A 69 -3.15 16.91 2.17
N LEU A 70 -3.93 16.21 1.35
CA LEU A 70 -4.49 14.90 1.71
C LEU A 70 -3.81 13.77 0.94
N THR A 71 -3.03 14.06 -0.11
CA THR A 71 -2.41 13.02 -0.94
C THR A 71 -0.96 12.85 -0.56
N ASN A 72 -0.66 11.73 0.10
CA ASN A 72 0.67 11.46 0.64
C ASN A 72 1.19 10.13 0.10
N GLU A 73 2.48 10.10 -0.21
CA GLU A 73 3.22 8.87 -0.43
C GLU A 73 3.81 8.38 0.90
N VAL A 74 3.55 7.12 1.25
CA VAL A 74 4.03 6.49 2.47
C VAL A 74 4.99 5.37 2.11
N LYS A 75 6.12 5.26 2.82
CA LYS A 75 7.05 4.14 2.70
C LYS A 75 7.49 3.62 4.06
N PHE A 76 7.46 2.32 4.26
CA PHE A 76 8.06 1.65 5.42
C PHE A 76 9.28 0.85 4.98
N TYR A 77 10.37 0.93 5.74
CA TYR A 77 11.61 0.20 5.52
C TYR A 77 12.48 0.20 6.77
N ILE A 78 13.51 -0.65 6.84
CA ILE A 78 14.60 -0.50 7.82
C ILE A 78 15.66 0.42 7.24
N GLY A 79 16.07 1.44 7.99
CA GLY A 79 17.11 2.37 7.58
C GLY A 79 17.52 3.31 8.69
N GLU A 80 18.34 4.28 8.32
CA GLU A 80 18.82 5.35 9.19
C GLU A 80 17.91 6.57 9.09
N HIS A 81 17.52 7.13 10.24
CA HIS A 81 16.73 8.36 10.31
C HIS A 81 17.61 9.55 9.88
N PRO A 82 17.21 10.36 8.88
CA PRO A 82 18.11 11.34 8.27
C PRO A 82 18.52 12.50 9.18
N GLU A 83 17.77 12.77 10.24
CA GLU A 83 18.09 13.85 11.20
C GLU A 83 18.75 13.36 12.49
N THR A 84 18.44 12.13 12.92
CA THR A 84 18.86 11.62 14.25
C THR A 84 19.93 10.54 14.13
N GLU A 85 20.21 10.07 12.92
CA GLU A 85 21.16 8.98 12.61
C GLU A 85 20.79 7.64 13.29
N GLN A 86 19.59 7.56 13.88
CA GLN A 86 19.11 6.35 14.54
C GLN A 86 18.68 5.31 13.51
N ILE A 87 19.15 4.07 13.69
CA ILE A 87 18.82 2.95 12.80
C ILE A 87 17.62 2.18 13.34
N GLY A 88 16.65 1.91 12.46
CA GLY A 88 15.44 1.22 12.86
C GLY A 88 14.39 1.09 11.75
N VAL A 89 13.17 0.77 12.14
CA VAL A 89 12.02 0.84 11.23
C VAL A 89 11.65 2.30 11.03
N ILE A 90 11.78 2.76 9.80
CA ILE A 90 11.45 4.11 9.36
C ILE A 90 10.12 4.08 8.61
N MET A 91 9.25 5.02 8.94
CA MET A 91 8.15 5.45 8.09
C MET A 91 8.52 6.79 7.47
N MET A 92 8.40 6.88 6.15
CA MET A 92 8.53 8.11 5.39
C MET A 92 7.14 8.50 4.90
N GLU A 93 6.76 9.76 5.11
CA GLU A 93 5.59 10.39 4.50
C GLU A 93 6.07 11.54 3.61
N ARG A 94 5.59 11.58 2.37
CA ARG A 94 5.91 12.64 1.42
C ARG A 94 4.66 13.24 0.82
N ASP A 95 4.56 14.56 0.83
CA ASP A 95 3.55 15.29 0.09
C ASP A 95 3.81 15.15 -1.42
N ILE A 96 2.81 14.65 -2.14
CA ILE A 96 2.86 14.43 -3.60
C ILE A 96 1.75 15.18 -4.33
N THR A 97 1.25 16.27 -3.74
CA THR A 97 0.21 17.13 -4.34
C THR A 97 0.64 17.73 -5.69
N ASP A 98 1.95 17.85 -5.91
CA ASP A 98 2.56 18.26 -7.17
C ASP A 98 2.43 17.21 -8.31
N GLY A 99 2.05 15.97 -7.98
CA GLY A 99 1.86 14.86 -8.90
C GLY A 99 3.09 13.96 -9.10
N ASN A 100 4.19 14.18 -8.36
CA ASN A 100 5.43 13.42 -8.49
C ASN A 100 5.44 12.10 -7.70
N ILE A 101 4.60 11.16 -8.11
CA ILE A 101 4.38 9.88 -7.43
C ILE A 101 5.49 8.87 -7.76
N PHE A 102 5.98 8.15 -6.74
CA PHE A 102 7.08 7.18 -6.86
C PHE A 102 8.39 7.70 -7.44
N SER A 103 8.55 9.02 -7.52
CA SER A 103 9.78 9.66 -7.97
C SER A 103 10.94 9.36 -7.00
N ARG A 104 12.17 9.63 -7.45
CA ARG A 104 13.36 9.51 -6.61
C ARG A 104 13.17 10.35 -5.35
N ILE A 105 13.46 9.74 -4.20
CA ILE A 105 13.35 10.40 -2.89
C ILE A 105 14.65 11.17 -2.66
N ASP A 106 14.54 12.48 -2.43
CA ASP A 106 15.61 13.31 -1.89
C ASP A 106 15.40 13.43 -0.37
N PRO A 107 16.25 12.82 0.47
CA PRO A 107 16.08 12.84 1.93
C PRO A 107 16.06 14.23 2.56
N ARG A 108 16.52 15.26 1.85
CA ARG A 108 16.58 16.65 2.35
C ARG A 108 15.42 17.52 1.88
N SER A 109 14.41 16.93 1.23
CA SER A 109 13.26 17.69 0.73
C SER A 109 12.31 18.08 1.87
N ASP A 110 11.94 19.35 1.93
CA ASP A 110 10.94 19.88 2.88
C ASP A 110 9.54 19.25 2.73
N SER A 111 9.30 18.53 1.61
CA SER A 111 8.05 17.80 1.38
C SER A 111 8.00 16.44 2.08
N ILE A 112 9.08 16.03 2.75
CA ILE A 112 9.25 14.69 3.31
C ILE A 112 9.42 14.76 4.82
N GLN A 113 8.69 13.89 5.51
CA GLN A 113 8.80 13.66 6.94
C GLN A 113 9.21 12.22 7.19
N TYR A 114 10.07 12.05 8.19
CA TYR A 114 10.58 10.75 8.63
C TYR A 114 10.17 10.50 10.08
N PHE A 115 9.78 9.26 10.35
CA PHE A 115 9.37 8.82 11.68
C PHE A 115 10.10 7.52 12.00
N LEU A 116 10.82 7.51 13.12
CA LEU A 116 11.36 6.30 13.70
C LEU A 116 10.26 5.57 14.47
N LEU A 117 9.78 4.45 13.93
CA LEU A 117 8.74 3.63 14.57
C LEU A 117 9.33 2.63 15.56
N ALA A 118 10.58 2.20 15.34
CA ALA A 118 11.23 1.20 16.17
C ALA A 118 12.75 1.24 16.06
N GLU A 119 13.45 1.33 17.19
CA GLU A 119 14.90 1.13 17.25
C GLU A 119 15.30 -0.35 17.30
N ASN A 120 16.51 -0.66 16.84
CA ASN A 120 17.13 -1.99 16.94
C ASN A 120 16.34 -3.09 16.20
N ALA A 121 15.64 -2.72 15.14
CA ALA A 121 15.01 -3.68 14.25
C ALA A 121 16.06 -4.33 13.34
N ALA A 122 16.22 -5.65 13.49
CA ALA A 122 17.11 -6.45 12.64
C ALA A 122 16.43 -6.86 11.33
N GLN A 123 15.11 -7.05 11.36
CA GLN A 123 14.36 -7.54 10.21
C GLN A 123 12.97 -6.94 10.16
N LEU A 124 12.56 -6.59 8.95
CA LEU A 124 11.20 -6.21 8.58
C LEU A 124 10.93 -6.91 7.27
N LYS A 125 9.94 -7.80 7.25
CA LYS A 125 9.60 -8.60 6.07
C LYS A 125 8.12 -8.49 5.74
N PHE A 126 7.82 -8.34 4.46
CA PHE A 126 6.48 -8.25 3.92
C PHE A 126 6.17 -9.38 2.95
N ARG A 127 4.93 -9.87 2.99
CA ARG A 127 4.33 -10.70 1.93
C ARG A 127 2.93 -10.18 1.62
N TYR A 128 2.48 -10.41 0.40
CA TYR A 128 1.28 -9.79 -0.14
C TYR A 128 0.31 -10.85 -0.64
N TYR A 129 -0.94 -10.79 -0.20
CA TYR A 129 -1.97 -11.69 -0.68
C TYR A 129 -2.69 -11.06 -1.87
N LEU A 130 -2.44 -11.60 -3.07
CA LEU A 130 -3.08 -11.15 -4.30
C LEU A 130 -4.28 -12.04 -4.61
N MET A 131 -5.41 -11.44 -4.97
CA MET A 131 -6.56 -12.15 -5.52
C MET A 131 -6.75 -11.82 -7.00
N LYS A 132 -6.95 -12.85 -7.81
CA LYS A 132 -7.32 -12.74 -9.22
C LYS A 132 -8.69 -13.35 -9.42
N LYS A 133 -9.53 -12.66 -10.20
CA LYS A 133 -10.80 -13.22 -10.66
C LYS A 133 -10.52 -14.19 -11.81
N LEU A 134 -11.03 -15.41 -11.69
CA LEU A 134 -10.88 -16.41 -12.74
C LEU A 134 -11.91 -16.12 -13.84
N PRO A 135 -11.51 -16.12 -15.12
CA PRO A 135 -12.47 -16.04 -16.21
C PRO A 135 -13.33 -17.33 -16.24
N PRO A 136 -14.59 -17.27 -16.70
CA PRO A 136 -15.51 -18.43 -16.69
C PRO A 136 -14.99 -19.67 -17.43
N GLN A 137 -13.99 -19.51 -18.30
CA GLN A 137 -13.36 -20.56 -19.11
C GLN A 137 -12.30 -21.36 -18.34
N GLU A 138 -11.75 -20.79 -17.26
CA GLU A 138 -10.73 -21.42 -16.40
C GLU A 138 -11.36 -22.06 -15.14
N VAL A 139 -12.69 -22.04 -15.05
CA VAL A 139 -13.46 -22.63 -13.94
C VAL A 139 -13.70 -24.11 -14.21
N GLU A 140 -13.05 -24.99 -13.45
CA GLU A 140 -13.38 -26.42 -13.41
C GLU A 140 -14.57 -26.64 -12.45
N GLY A 141 -15.68 -27.18 -12.97
CA GLY A 141 -16.89 -27.52 -12.19
C GLY A 141 -18.21 -27.37 -12.95
N GLU A 142 -19.29 -27.98 -12.44
CA GLU A 142 -20.64 -27.93 -13.05
C GLU A 142 -21.25 -26.52 -13.04
N ASP A 143 -20.80 -25.65 -12.14
CA ASP A 143 -21.43 -24.35 -11.86
C ASP A 143 -20.64 -23.17 -12.47
N LYS A 144 -20.66 -23.07 -13.81
CA LYS A 144 -19.94 -22.07 -14.60
C LYS A 144 -20.38 -20.61 -14.36
N ASN A 145 -21.42 -20.40 -13.55
CA ASN A 145 -21.97 -19.08 -13.24
C ASN A 145 -21.48 -18.51 -11.88
N ALA A 146 -20.77 -19.30 -11.07
CA ALA A 146 -20.19 -18.81 -9.83
C ALA A 146 -18.94 -17.97 -10.10
N LEU A 147 -18.87 -16.76 -9.55
CA LEU A 147 -17.65 -15.94 -9.55
C LEU A 147 -16.56 -16.66 -8.75
N GLN A 148 -15.58 -17.26 -9.44
CA GLN A 148 -14.43 -17.89 -8.80
C GLN A 148 -13.23 -16.95 -8.72
N PHE A 149 -12.49 -17.03 -7.61
CA PHE A 149 -11.30 -16.25 -7.34
C PHE A 149 -10.14 -17.18 -6.97
N SER A 150 -8.94 -16.88 -7.46
CA SER A 150 -7.70 -17.53 -7.03
C SER A 150 -6.86 -16.56 -6.22
N GLY A 151 -6.41 -17.00 -5.05
CA GLY A 151 -5.54 -16.22 -4.17
C GLY A 151 -4.14 -16.83 -4.05
N GLN A 152 -3.12 -15.98 -3.97
CA GLN A 152 -1.75 -16.43 -3.71
C GLN A 152 -0.96 -15.40 -2.89
N TRP A 153 -0.07 -15.91 -2.03
CA TRP A 153 0.92 -15.09 -1.35
C TRP A 153 2.15 -14.90 -2.24
N VAL A 154 2.58 -13.65 -2.38
CA VAL A 154 3.77 -13.26 -3.14
C VAL A 154 4.67 -12.37 -2.30
N ASP A 155 5.97 -12.33 -2.61
CA ASP A 155 6.93 -11.53 -1.86
C ASP A 155 7.17 -10.14 -2.49
N ARG A 156 6.60 -9.89 -3.67
CA ARG A 156 6.73 -8.62 -4.39
C ARG A 156 5.46 -8.25 -5.15
N VAL A 157 5.19 -6.95 -5.26
CA VAL A 157 4.11 -6.36 -6.06
C VAL A 157 4.70 -5.15 -6.77
N SER A 158 4.79 -5.22 -8.10
CA SER A 158 5.35 -4.15 -8.92
C SER A 158 4.26 -3.23 -9.49
N ILE A 159 4.62 -1.97 -9.68
CA ILE A 159 3.80 -1.00 -10.42
C ILE A 159 3.82 -1.39 -11.90
N GLU A 160 2.71 -1.90 -12.42
CA GLU A 160 2.50 -1.97 -13.86
C GLU A 160 1.79 -0.70 -14.33
N THR A 161 2.44 0.04 -15.23
CA THR A 161 1.83 1.23 -15.85
C THR A 161 0.79 0.79 -16.88
N PHE A 162 -0.48 1.08 -16.64
CA PHE A 162 -1.55 0.73 -17.57
C PHE A 162 -1.89 1.89 -18.49
N LYS A 163 -1.91 1.64 -19.81
CA LYS A 163 -2.45 2.57 -20.81
C LYS A 163 -3.94 2.31 -20.98
N GLN A 164 -4.79 3.15 -20.39
CA GLN A 164 -6.24 3.11 -20.61
C GLN A 164 -6.55 3.57 -22.05
N SER A 165 -7.17 2.72 -22.87
CA SER A 165 -7.62 3.11 -24.22
C SER A 165 -8.78 4.11 -24.11
N GLN A 166 -8.70 5.24 -24.83
CA GLN A 166 -9.69 6.34 -24.81
C GLN A 166 -11.02 6.01 -25.51
N ALA A 167 -11.40 4.73 -25.64
CA ALA A 167 -12.64 4.36 -26.31
C ALA A 167 -13.87 4.62 -25.41
N SER A 168 -14.43 5.82 -25.54
CA SER A 168 -15.86 6.13 -25.41
C SER A 168 -16.64 5.68 -24.17
N SER A 169 -16.02 5.52 -22.98
CA SER A 169 -16.81 5.33 -21.75
C SER A 169 -16.98 6.65 -21.00
N SER A 170 -18.25 7.00 -20.75
CA SER A 170 -18.68 8.13 -19.93
C SER A 170 -17.96 8.09 -18.58
N GLN A 171 -17.64 9.25 -17.99
CA GLN A 171 -16.81 9.38 -16.77
C GLN A 171 -17.22 8.44 -15.61
N LYS A 172 -18.51 8.06 -15.50
CA LYS A 172 -19.02 7.12 -14.50
C LYS A 172 -18.59 5.66 -14.71
N ASN A 173 -18.32 5.22 -15.95
CA ASN A 173 -17.99 3.83 -16.28
C ASN A 173 -16.49 3.53 -16.25
N ARG A 174 -15.62 4.55 -16.25
CA ARG A 174 -14.15 4.36 -16.31
C ARG A 174 -13.54 3.59 -15.13
N ILE A 175 -14.12 3.70 -13.94
CA ILE A 175 -13.66 2.98 -12.74
C ILE A 175 -14.05 1.49 -12.83
N LEU A 176 -15.27 1.22 -13.26
CA LEU A 176 -15.79 -0.14 -13.43
C LEU A 176 -15.09 -0.87 -14.58
N ASP A 177 -14.78 -0.16 -15.68
CA ASP A 177 -14.03 -0.71 -16.80
C ASP A 177 -12.58 -1.03 -16.40
N PHE A 178 -11.98 -0.23 -15.51
CA PHE A 178 -10.66 -0.48 -14.94
C PHE A 178 -10.63 -1.76 -14.09
N GLU A 179 -11.62 -1.97 -13.22
CA GLU A 179 -11.70 -3.17 -12.38
C GLU A 179 -12.06 -4.44 -13.17
N LYS A 180 -12.89 -4.31 -14.22
CA LYS A 180 -13.27 -5.44 -15.09
C LYS A 180 -12.14 -5.90 -16.00
N THR A 181 -11.29 -4.97 -16.45
CA THR A 181 -10.24 -5.24 -17.43
C THR A 181 -8.90 -5.60 -16.76
N ASN A 182 -8.63 -5.10 -15.54
CA ASN A 182 -7.38 -5.39 -14.84
C ASN A 182 -7.39 -6.73 -14.10
N LYS A 183 -6.38 -7.55 -14.38
CA LYS A 183 -6.07 -8.79 -13.65
C LYS A 183 -5.24 -8.56 -12.39
N ILE A 184 -4.86 -7.32 -12.07
CA ILE A 184 -4.03 -6.97 -10.91
C ILE A 184 -4.84 -6.03 -10.02
N SER A 185 -5.21 -6.53 -8.84
CA SER A 185 -5.85 -5.77 -7.77
C SER A 185 -4.81 -5.35 -6.74
N LEU A 186 -5.10 -4.28 -5.98
CA LEU A 186 -4.36 -4.00 -4.74
C LEU A 186 -4.33 -5.29 -3.90
N PRO A 187 -3.20 -5.59 -3.22
CA PRO A 187 -3.17 -6.72 -2.29
C PRO A 187 -4.36 -6.65 -1.33
N ARG A 188 -4.95 -7.80 -1.05
CA ARG A 188 -6.08 -7.90 -0.12
C ARG A 188 -5.61 -7.99 1.33
N ALA A 189 -4.37 -8.44 1.52
CA ALA A 189 -3.72 -8.44 2.82
C ALA A 189 -2.20 -8.30 2.67
N VAL A 190 -1.57 -7.82 3.73
CA VAL A 190 -0.13 -7.81 3.92
C VAL A 190 0.20 -8.63 5.16
N GLU A 191 1.11 -9.57 5.05
CA GLU A 191 1.74 -10.23 6.18
C GLU A 191 3.02 -9.47 6.53
N ILE A 192 3.18 -9.10 7.80
CA ILE A 192 4.32 -8.36 8.33
C ILE A 192 5.04 -9.24 9.35
N THR A 193 6.34 -9.44 9.18
CA THR A 193 7.22 -10.09 10.17
C THR A 193 8.28 -9.10 10.63
N ILE A 194 8.50 -9.01 11.93
CA ILE A 194 9.44 -8.06 12.54
C ILE A 194 10.37 -8.83 13.47
N GLY A 195 11.67 -8.57 13.36
CA GLY A 195 12.70 -9.07 14.28
C GLY A 195 13.44 -7.90 14.91
N ILE A 196 13.63 -7.94 16.24
CA ILE A 196 14.44 -6.94 16.96
C ILE A 196 15.60 -7.60 17.68
N ILE A 197 16.73 -6.90 17.73
CA ILE A 197 17.87 -7.30 18.55
C ILE A 197 17.53 -6.95 20.01
N PRO A 198 17.56 -7.92 20.94
CA PRO A 198 17.36 -7.62 22.35
C PRO A 198 18.47 -6.69 22.84
N GLN A 199 18.13 -5.75 23.72
CA GLN A 199 19.17 -4.97 24.39
C GLN A 199 19.76 -5.80 25.53
N PRO A 200 21.08 -5.68 25.79
CA PRO A 200 21.70 -6.29 26.96
C PRO A 200 21.02 -5.80 28.23
N LYS A 201 20.91 -6.65 29.26
CA LYS A 201 20.39 -6.16 30.54
C LYS A 201 21.41 -5.19 31.16
N PRO A 202 20.96 -4.22 31.97
CA PRO A 202 21.86 -3.33 32.69
C PRO A 202 22.89 -4.14 33.51
N GLY A 203 24.17 -4.04 33.15
CA GLY A 203 25.27 -4.73 33.83
C GLY A 203 25.73 -6.06 33.20
N GLU A 204 25.12 -6.51 32.10
CA GLU A 204 25.68 -7.58 31.26
C GLU A 204 26.66 -6.97 30.24
N GLU A 205 27.89 -7.51 30.16
CA GLU A 205 28.81 -7.18 29.06
C GLU A 205 28.22 -7.70 27.75
N VAL A 206 28.33 -6.90 26.70
CA VAL A 206 27.91 -7.29 25.35
C VAL A 206 28.89 -8.35 24.87
N GLU A 207 28.50 -9.62 24.91
CA GLU A 207 29.26 -10.66 24.22
C GLU A 207 29.32 -10.29 22.72
N GLU A 208 30.52 -10.26 22.13
CA GLU A 208 30.75 -9.92 20.72
C GLU A 208 30.07 -10.91 19.74
N GLU A 209 29.53 -12.02 20.23
CA GLU A 209 28.59 -12.87 19.49
C GLU A 209 27.25 -12.14 19.37
N GLY A 210 27.08 -11.44 18.26
CA GLY A 210 25.91 -10.62 17.96
C GLY A 210 24.59 -11.30 18.34
N LEU A 211 23.85 -10.65 19.23
CA LEU A 211 22.59 -11.14 19.76
C LEU A 211 21.62 -11.53 18.63
N GLU A 212 21.11 -12.76 18.68
CA GLU A 212 20.14 -13.22 17.68
C GLU A 212 18.84 -12.40 17.75
N PRO A 213 18.25 -12.05 16.59
CA PRO A 213 17.01 -11.30 16.56
C PRO A 213 15.84 -12.15 17.08
N ILE A 214 15.02 -11.54 17.94
CA ILE A 214 13.77 -12.13 18.41
C ILE A 214 12.63 -11.65 17.52
N PHE A 215 11.84 -12.58 17.02
CA PHE A 215 10.74 -12.32 16.09
C PHE A 215 9.39 -12.21 16.80
N SER A 216 8.55 -11.30 16.31
CA SER A 216 7.12 -11.35 16.59
C SER A 216 6.46 -12.46 15.75
N PRO A 217 5.34 -13.03 16.22
CA PRO A 217 4.43 -13.76 15.34
C PRO A 217 4.05 -12.88 14.15
N PRO A 218 4.00 -13.42 12.91
CA PRO A 218 3.58 -12.65 11.75
C PRO A 218 2.18 -12.06 11.93
N ILE A 219 2.01 -10.84 11.46
CA ILE A 219 0.74 -10.10 11.57
C ILE A 219 0.15 -9.94 10.18
N ILE A 220 -1.11 -10.34 10.04
CA ILE A 220 -1.86 -10.18 8.80
C ILE A 220 -2.72 -8.93 8.91
N VAL A 221 -2.45 -7.96 8.06
CA VAL A 221 -3.22 -6.72 7.92
C VAL A 221 -4.07 -6.85 6.67
N LEU A 222 -5.39 -6.85 6.84
CA LEU A 222 -6.30 -6.77 5.70
C LEU A 222 -6.27 -5.36 5.12
N LEU A 223 -6.10 -5.26 3.81
CA LEU A 223 -6.20 -3.99 3.09
C LEU A 223 -7.60 -3.87 2.51
N ASN A 224 -8.21 -2.68 2.61
CA ASN A 224 -9.53 -2.38 2.03
C ASN A 224 -10.66 -3.31 2.50
N SER A 225 -10.55 -3.89 3.70
CA SER A 225 -11.62 -4.71 4.30
C SER A 225 -12.81 -3.84 4.73
N GLY A 226 -13.98 -4.07 4.13
CA GLY A 226 -15.24 -3.38 4.47
C GLY A 226 -15.68 -2.29 3.49
N MET A 227 -14.93 -2.02 2.43
CA MET A 227 -15.40 -1.17 1.33
C MET A 227 -16.23 -2.02 0.34
N GLU A 228 -17.55 -1.99 0.50
CA GLU A 228 -18.46 -2.36 -0.59
C GLU A 228 -18.51 -1.19 -1.57
N PHE A 229 -18.03 -1.39 -2.80
CA PHE A 229 -18.33 -0.47 -3.88
C PHE A 229 -19.83 -0.53 -4.11
N ALA A 230 -20.53 0.59 -3.86
CA ALA A 230 -21.93 0.71 -4.21
C ALA A 230 -22.11 0.30 -5.67
N ARG A 231 -22.83 -0.79 -5.92
CA ARG A 231 -23.20 -1.15 -7.29
C ARG A 231 -23.97 0.04 -7.86
N PRO A 232 -23.65 0.51 -9.08
CA PRO A 232 -24.50 1.49 -9.74
C PRO A 232 -25.93 0.98 -9.71
N PRO A 233 -26.93 1.82 -9.41
CA PRO A 233 -28.32 1.41 -9.54
C PRO A 233 -28.50 0.87 -10.96
N ILE A 234 -28.95 -0.38 -11.05
CA ILE A 234 -29.44 -0.91 -12.31
C ILE A 234 -30.68 -0.09 -12.57
N ASP A 235 -30.62 0.84 -13.51
CA ASP A 235 -31.82 1.44 -14.06
C ASP A 235 -32.65 0.27 -14.56
N LYS A 236 -33.75 -0.03 -13.86
CA LYS A 236 -34.76 -0.93 -14.38
C LYS A 236 -35.23 -0.27 -15.66
N GLU A 237 -34.91 -0.90 -16.80
CA GLU A 237 -35.52 -0.55 -18.06
C GLU A 237 -37.02 -0.42 -17.81
N ALA A 238 -37.55 0.77 -18.10
CA ALA A 238 -38.97 1.04 -17.98
C ALA A 238 -39.70 -0.04 -18.77
N ASP A 239 -40.60 -0.76 -18.08
CA ASP A 239 -41.58 -1.64 -18.71
C ASP A 239 -42.32 -0.83 -19.78
N ASN A 240 -41.88 -1.00 -21.03
CA ASN A 240 -42.65 -0.63 -22.19
C ASN A 240 -43.72 -1.72 -22.38
N GLU A 241 -44.67 -1.81 -21.45
CA GLU A 241 -45.97 -2.38 -21.78
C GLU A 241 -46.80 -1.31 -22.46
N LYS A 242 -46.68 -1.27 -23.79
CA LYS A 242 -47.79 -0.85 -24.63
C LYS A 242 -48.79 -2.01 -24.70
N THR A 243 -49.93 -1.86 -24.02
CA THR A 243 -51.22 -2.35 -24.52
C THR A 243 -52.36 -1.51 -23.97
#